data_AF-A0A924XDR1-F1
#
_entry.id   AF-A0A924XDR1-F1
#
_cell.length_a   1.000
_cell.length_b   1.000
_cell.length_c   1.000
_cell.angle_alpha   90.00
_cell.angle_beta   90.00
_cell.angle_gamma   90.00
#
_symmetry.space_group_name_H-M   'P 1'
#
loop_
_entity.id
_entity.type
_entity.pdbx_description
1 polymer ?
#
loop_
_entity_poly.entity_id
_entity_poly.type
_entity_poly.pdbx_seq_one_letter_code
_entity_poly.pdbx_strand_id
1 'polypeptide(L)'
;MAEIRRDPLRGHWTIIASDRAKRPSDFSSQTQPSERKQACPFCPGNERLTPNEVTAVRPQGDAANSSGWTVRVVPNKYPAVREDAGGRVETGGLFERV
;
A
#
# COMPACT_ATOMS: atom_id res chain seq x y z
N MET A 1 -5.68 -5.52 32.77
CA MET A 1 -4.96 -4.35 33.35
C MET A 1 -4.73 -3.32 32.25
N ALA A 2 -4.91 -2.03 32.53
CA ALA A 2 -4.65 -0.96 31.56
C ALA A 2 -3.36 -0.22 31.94
N GLU A 3 -2.57 0.16 30.94
CA GLU A 3 -1.32 0.90 31.12
C GLU A 3 -1.11 1.91 29.98
N ILE A 4 -0.22 2.88 30.22
CA ILE A 4 0.19 3.89 29.25
C ILE A 4 1.68 3.71 28.98
N ARG A 5 2.05 3.56 27.70
CA ARG A 5 3.45 3.39 27.25
C ARG A 5 3.81 4.49 26.26
N ARG A 6 5.06 4.98 26.30
CA ARG A 6 5.58 5.92 25.30
C ARG A 6 6.35 5.16 24.23
N ASP A 7 6.01 5.36 22.96
CA ASP A 7 6.78 4.88 21.81
C ASP A 7 8.06 5.73 21.69
N PRO A 8 9.25 5.16 21.90
CA PRO A 8 10.50 5.92 21.79
C PRO A 8 10.84 6.30 20.35
N LEU A 9 10.30 5.61 19.33
CA LEU A 9 10.61 5.87 17.93
C LEU A 9 9.83 7.06 17.38
N ARG A 10 8.57 7.22 17.81
CA ARG A 10 7.69 8.31 17.35
C ARG A 10 7.47 9.39 18.39
N GLY A 11 7.70 9.10 19.66
CA GLY A 11 7.44 10.01 20.79
C GLY A 11 5.98 10.07 21.24
N HIS A 12 5.10 9.21 20.70
CA HIS A 12 3.67 9.19 21.03
C HIS A 12 3.41 8.38 22.30
N TRP A 13 2.34 8.72 23.01
CA TRP A 13 1.81 7.92 24.11
C TRP A 13 0.70 6.99 23.62
N THR A 14 0.74 5.73 24.04
CA THR A 14 -0.18 4.67 23.64
C THR A 14 -0.81 4.05 24.87
N ILE A 15 -2.13 3.84 24.82
CA ILE A 15 -2.88 3.14 25.85
C ILE A 15 -2.98 1.66 25.48
N ILE A 16 -2.60 0.77 26.39
CA ILE A 16 -2.76 -0.69 26.24
C ILE A 16 -3.80 -1.15 27.26
N ALA A 17 -4.93 -1.70 26.79
CA ALA A 17 -6.03 -2.15 27.62
C ALA A 17 -6.69 -3.41 27.03
N SER A 18 -6.03 -4.56 27.17
CA SER A 18 -6.42 -5.83 26.54
C SER A 18 -7.84 -6.29 26.90
N ASP A 19 -8.31 -6.02 28.11
CA ASP A 19 -9.67 -6.38 28.55
C ASP A 19 -10.78 -5.71 27.73
N ARG A 20 -10.49 -4.62 27.00
CA ARG A 20 -11.46 -3.97 26.11
C ARG A 20 -11.90 -4.85 24.94
N ALA A 21 -11.09 -5.83 24.54
CA ALA A 21 -11.46 -6.76 23.47
C ALA A 21 -12.64 -7.67 23.84
N LYS A 22 -12.94 -7.83 25.14
CA LYS A 22 -14.07 -8.64 25.64
C LYS A 22 -15.40 -7.86 25.61
N ARG A 23 -15.38 -6.57 25.31
CA ARG A 23 -16.59 -5.76 25.27
C ARG A 23 -17.48 -6.26 24.12
N PRO A 24 -18.79 -6.50 24.36
CA PRO A 24 -19.71 -6.81 23.28
C PRO A 24 -19.69 -5.72 22.20
N SER A 25 -19.71 -6.11 20.93
CA SER A 25 -19.89 -5.21 19.80
C SER A 25 -21.07 -5.66 18.97
N ASP A 26 -22.01 -4.75 18.69
CA ASP A 26 -23.17 -5.03 17.84
C ASP A 26 -22.80 -5.18 16.34
N PHE A 27 -21.55 -4.83 15.99
CA PHE A 27 -21.02 -4.90 14.63
C PHE A 27 -19.99 -6.03 14.51
N SER A 28 -20.09 -6.82 13.45
CA SER A 28 -19.08 -7.82 13.10
C SER A 28 -18.00 -7.20 12.22
N SER A 29 -16.73 -7.53 12.48
CA SER A 29 -15.59 -7.09 11.65
C SER A 29 -15.40 -7.96 10.40
N GLN A 30 -16.49 -8.45 9.79
CA GLN A 30 -16.36 -9.25 8.58
C GLN A 30 -16.12 -8.33 7.39
N THR A 31 -14.84 -8.08 7.11
CA THR A 31 -14.44 -7.71 5.76
C THR A 31 -14.61 -8.96 4.91
N GLN A 32 -15.78 -9.14 4.29
CA GLN A 32 -15.92 -10.22 3.31
C GLN A 32 -14.95 -9.96 2.16
N PRO A 33 -14.23 -10.99 1.67
CA PRO A 33 -13.50 -10.87 0.43
C PRO A 33 -14.51 -10.48 -0.64
N SER A 34 -14.39 -9.29 -1.21
CA SER A 34 -15.20 -8.91 -2.36
C SER A 34 -14.95 -9.95 -3.45
N GLU A 35 -16.01 -10.61 -3.92
CA GLU A 35 -15.92 -11.43 -5.14
C GLU A 35 -15.32 -10.55 -6.24
N ARG A 36 -14.15 -10.93 -6.76
CA ARG A 36 -13.46 -10.15 -7.78
C ARG A 36 -14.28 -10.21 -9.07
N LYS A 37 -15.16 -9.23 -9.27
CA LYS A 37 -15.96 -9.09 -10.50
C LYS A 37 -15.11 -8.76 -11.74
N GLN A 38 -13.84 -8.38 -11.56
CA GLN A 38 -12.93 -8.00 -12.63
C GLN A 38 -11.63 -8.82 -12.60
N ALA A 39 -11.04 -9.01 -13.77
CA ALA A 39 -9.73 -9.62 -13.93
C ALA A 39 -8.68 -8.84 -13.13
N CYS A 40 -7.91 -9.54 -12.28
CA CYS A 40 -6.90 -8.91 -11.44
C CYS A 40 -5.71 -8.43 -12.29
N PRO A 41 -5.42 -7.12 -12.34
CA PRO A 41 -4.31 -6.57 -13.14
C PRO A 41 -2.93 -7.10 -12.72
N PHE A 42 -2.79 -7.52 -11.46
CA PHE A 42 -1.52 -8.02 -10.90
C PHE A 42 -1.35 -9.53 -10.98
N CYS A 43 -2.35 -10.26 -11.49
CA CYS A 43 -2.18 -11.71 -11.70
C CYS A 43 -1.36 -11.97 -12.97
N PRO A 44 -0.56 -13.06 -13.00
CA PRO A 44 0.14 -13.49 -14.22
C PRO A 44 -0.80 -13.65 -15.42
N GLY A 45 -0.34 -13.25 -16.61
CA GLY A 45 -1.13 -13.25 -17.86
C GLY A 45 -1.90 -11.95 -18.12
N ASN A 46 -2.02 -11.08 -17.11
CA ASN A 46 -2.68 -9.78 -17.22
C ASN A 46 -1.69 -8.60 -17.25
N GLU A 47 -0.43 -8.84 -17.62
CA GLU A 47 0.63 -7.82 -17.58
C GLU A 47 0.29 -6.57 -18.40
N ARG A 48 -0.53 -6.71 -19.46
CA ARG A 48 -1.07 -5.61 -20.27
C ARG A 48 -1.97 -4.63 -19.51
N LEU A 49 -2.49 -5.03 -18.34
CA LEU A 49 -3.39 -4.20 -17.51
C LEU A 49 -2.61 -3.30 -16.54
N THR A 50 -1.29 -3.51 -16.43
CA THR A 50 -0.37 -2.66 -15.66
C THR A 50 0.44 -1.76 -16.59
N PRO A 51 0.95 -0.61 -16.12
CA PRO A 51 2.03 0.08 -16.82
C PRO A 51 3.23 -0.85 -17.03
N ASN A 52 4.07 -0.53 -18.02
CA ASN A 52 5.26 -1.31 -18.31
C ASN A 52 6.14 -1.44 -17.06
N GLU A 53 6.63 -2.65 -16.82
CA GLU A 53 7.51 -2.90 -15.69
C GLU A 53 8.83 -2.12 -15.80
N VAL A 54 9.34 -1.70 -14.66
CA VAL A 54 10.70 -1.17 -14.50
C VAL A 54 11.69 -2.32 -14.43
N THR A 55 11.33 -3.38 -13.69
CA THR A 55 12.13 -4.59 -13.56
C THR A 55 11.28 -5.77 -13.09
N ALA A 56 11.76 -6.99 -13.29
CA ALA A 56 11.17 -8.19 -12.74
C ALA A 56 12.22 -9.25 -12.41
N VAL A 57 11.95 -10.05 -11.38
CA VAL A 57 12.71 -11.25 -11.06
C VAL A 57 12.09 -12.42 -11.80
N ARG A 58 12.85 -13.03 -12.70
CA ARG A 58 12.41 -14.16 -13.55
C ARG A 58 13.41 -15.31 -13.49
N PRO A 59 12.97 -16.55 -13.26
CA PRO A 59 13.87 -17.70 -13.27
C PRO A 59 14.40 -18.05 -14.67
N GLN A 60 13.60 -17.85 -15.73
CA GLN A 60 13.92 -18.34 -17.09
C GLN A 60 14.35 -17.24 -18.08
N GLY A 61 14.49 -15.99 -17.62
CA GLY A 61 14.88 -14.89 -18.49
C GLY A 61 13.81 -14.50 -19.52
N ASP A 62 12.53 -14.78 -19.24
CA ASP A 62 11.42 -14.43 -20.13
C ASP A 62 11.37 -12.92 -20.46
N ALA A 63 10.68 -12.58 -21.55
CA ALA A 63 10.57 -11.22 -22.04
C ALA A 63 9.95 -10.26 -21.01
N ALA A 64 10.32 -8.97 -21.10
CA ALA A 64 9.69 -7.95 -20.27
C ALA A 64 8.17 -7.89 -20.51
N ASN A 65 7.40 -7.66 -19.45
CA ASN A 65 5.93 -7.62 -19.48
C ASN A 65 5.26 -8.93 -19.93
N SER A 66 5.94 -10.07 -19.81
CA SER A 66 5.32 -11.40 -19.92
C SER A 66 5.07 -12.01 -18.55
N SER A 67 4.31 -13.11 -18.53
CA SER A 67 4.23 -14.05 -17.41
C SER A 67 5.58 -14.73 -17.13
N GLY A 68 5.66 -15.53 -16.04
CA GLY A 68 6.87 -16.28 -15.67
C GLY A 68 7.75 -15.61 -14.61
N TRP A 69 7.32 -14.45 -14.11
CA TRP A 69 7.98 -13.71 -13.05
C TRP A 69 7.60 -14.23 -11.66
N THR A 70 8.54 -14.14 -10.72
CA THR A 70 8.28 -14.32 -9.29
C THR A 70 7.84 -12.99 -8.65
N VAL A 71 8.45 -11.88 -9.08
CA VAL A 71 8.10 -10.52 -8.64
C VAL A 71 8.25 -9.55 -9.80
N ARG A 72 7.34 -8.58 -9.92
CA ARG A 72 7.41 -7.44 -10.86
C ARG A 72 7.35 -6.11 -10.12
N VAL A 73 8.17 -5.16 -10.56
CA VAL A 73 8.11 -3.75 -10.16
C VAL A 73 7.48 -2.98 -11.31
N VAL A 74 6.29 -2.44 -11.08
CA VAL A 74 5.55 -1.64 -12.07
C VAL A 74 5.26 -0.26 -11.49
N PRO A 75 5.28 0.82 -12.30
CA PRO A 75 4.79 2.12 -11.87
C PRO A 75 3.35 2.03 -11.39
N ASN A 76 3.02 2.78 -10.34
CA ASN A 76 1.62 2.92 -9.95
C ASN A 76 0.88 3.71 -11.04
N LYS A 77 -0.20 3.15 -11.60
CA LYS A 77 -1.04 3.80 -12.62
C LYS A 77 -1.70 5.08 -12.10
N TYR A 78 -1.92 5.18 -10.78
CA TYR A 78 -2.48 6.33 -10.09
C TYR A 78 -1.51 6.72 -8.96
N PRO A 79 -0.35 7.31 -9.29
CA PRO A 79 0.67 7.57 -8.30
C PRO A 79 0.25 8.74 -7.39
N ALA A 80 0.57 8.65 -6.09
CA ALA A 80 0.28 9.72 -5.13
C ALA A 80 1.14 10.97 -5.39
N VAL A 81 2.32 10.80 -5.98
CA VAL A 81 3.27 11.85 -6.34
C VAL A 81 3.82 11.55 -7.72
N ARG A 82 4.00 12.57 -8.57
CA ARG A 82 4.57 12.41 -9.91
C ARG A 82 6.01 12.95 -9.91
N GLU A 83 6.88 12.32 -10.68
CA GLU A 83 8.29 12.75 -10.81
C GLU A 83 8.42 14.11 -11.51
N ASP A 84 7.44 14.49 -12.34
CA ASP A 84 7.37 15.76 -13.05
C ASP A 84 6.67 16.87 -12.26
N ALA A 85 6.24 16.61 -11.02
CA ALA A 85 5.86 17.65 -10.06
C ALA A 85 7.14 18.37 -9.60
N GLY A 86 7.71 19.16 -10.50
CA GLY A 86 8.93 19.93 -10.28
C GLY A 86 8.78 20.74 -9.00
N GLY A 87 9.68 20.51 -8.05
CA GLY A 87 9.60 21.02 -6.68
C GLY A 87 9.65 22.54 -6.61
N ARG A 88 8.49 23.17 -6.81
CA ARG A 88 8.31 24.58 -6.53
C ARG A 88 7.75 24.65 -5.12
N VAL A 89 8.66 24.77 -4.16
CA VAL A 89 8.30 24.93 -2.76
C VAL A 89 7.55 26.25 -2.60
N GLU A 90 6.22 26.18 -2.48
CA GLU A 90 5.41 27.35 -2.14
C GLU A 90 5.44 27.52 -0.62
N THR A 91 6.23 28.48 -0.16
CA THR A 91 6.28 28.90 1.24
C THR A 91 5.27 30.03 1.47
N GLY A 92 4.12 29.70 2.04
CA GLY A 92 3.09 30.69 2.35
C GLY A 92 2.01 30.25 3.36
N GLY A 93 2.06 29.02 3.87
CA GLY A 93 1.10 28.47 4.83
C GLY A 93 1.75 27.60 5.90
N LEU A 94 0.94 27.03 6.81
CA LEU A 94 1.40 26.14 7.89
C LEU A 94 2.12 24.87 7.39
N PHE A 95 1.93 24.53 6.11
CA PHE A 95 2.54 23.37 5.47
C PHE A 95 3.26 23.82 4.20
N GLU A 96 4.48 23.34 4.01
CA GLU A 96 5.21 23.43 2.76
C GLU A 96 4.58 22.47 1.73
N ARG A 97 4.42 22.92 0.48
CA ARG A 97 3.94 22.12 -0.65
C ARG A 97 5.05 22.01 -1.70
N VAL A 98 5.15 20.86 -2.36
CA VAL A 98 6.10 20.54 -3.44
C VAL A 98 5.33 20.41 -4.75
#